data_AF-A0A9Q1EC61-F1
#
_entry.id   AF-A0A9Q1EC61-F1
#
_cell.length_a   1.000
_cell.length_b   1.000
_cell.length_c   1.000
_cell.angle_alpha   90.00
_cell.angle_beta   90.00
_cell.angle_gamma   90.00
#
_symmetry.space_group_name_H-M   'P 1'
#
loop_
_entity.id
_entity.type
_entity.pdbx_description
1 polymer ?
#
loop_
_entity_poly.entity_id
_entity_poly.type
_entity_poly.pdbx_seq_one_letter_code
_entity_poly.pdbx_strand_id
1 'polypeptide(L)'
;MSEEAEDIPLLELDAVIGFNGRVVSGLILHPDETHLIYPLGCMVIQRNIQNNTQEFLTEHRHNISCVAISRSGRYIASGQETFISFKADVIIWDNINKEIHAKLLLHKAKVEHLAFSP
;
A
#
# COMPACT_ATOMS: atom_id res chain seq x y z
N MET A 1 10.26 36.94 -23.42
CA MET A 1 10.73 35.65 -23.96
C MET A 1 11.10 34.78 -22.78
N SER A 2 10.13 34.06 -22.22
CA SER A 2 10.41 32.96 -21.31
C SER A 2 10.53 31.73 -22.19
N GLU A 3 11.78 31.35 -22.48
CA GLU A 3 12.07 30.08 -23.15
C GLU A 3 11.40 28.95 -22.37
N GLU A 4 10.75 28.08 -23.14
CA GLU A 4 9.93 26.98 -22.70
C GLU A 4 10.73 26.09 -21.74
N ALA A 5 10.13 25.77 -20.59
CA ALA A 5 10.53 24.57 -19.87
C ALA A 5 10.14 23.40 -20.78
N GLU A 6 11.08 23.04 -21.66
CA GLU A 6 11.03 21.86 -22.51
C GLU A 6 10.53 20.64 -21.72
N ASP A 7 9.76 19.81 -22.40
CA ASP A 7 9.00 18.64 -21.95
C ASP A 7 9.85 17.63 -21.14
N ILE A 8 10.12 17.93 -19.85
CA ILE A 8 10.88 17.03 -18.97
C ILE A 8 9.97 15.84 -18.62
N PRO A 9 10.34 14.60 -19.00
CA PRO A 9 9.54 13.43 -18.69
C PRO A 9 9.40 13.24 -17.17
N LEU A 10 8.19 12.89 -16.73
CA LEU A 10 7.93 12.55 -15.33
C LEU A 10 8.78 11.36 -14.91
N LEU A 11 9.39 11.46 -13.73
CA LEU A 11 10.15 10.36 -13.15
C LEU A 11 9.19 9.31 -12.59
N GLU A 12 9.34 8.07 -13.04
CA GLU A 12 8.60 6.93 -12.53
C GLU A 12 9.46 6.15 -11.52
N LEU A 13 8.78 5.56 -10.53
CA LEU A 13 9.43 4.70 -9.55
C LEU A 13 9.73 3.34 -10.18
N ASP A 14 11.00 3.02 -10.36
CA ASP A 14 11.44 1.74 -10.95
C ASP A 14 11.39 0.58 -9.95
N ALA A 15 12.02 0.74 -8.79
CA ALA A 15 12.07 -0.31 -7.76
C ALA A 15 12.33 0.27 -6.37
N VAL A 16 11.90 -0.48 -5.35
CA VAL A 16 12.29 -0.26 -3.96
C VAL A 16 13.04 -1.45 -3.39
N ILE A 17 14.01 -1.16 -2.51
CA ILE A 17 14.79 -2.16 -1.79
C ILE A 17 14.59 -1.91 -0.28
N GLY A 18 14.04 -2.92 0.41
CA GLY A 18 13.77 -2.88 1.84
C GLY A 18 12.32 -3.24 2.18
N PHE A 19 12.06 -3.48 3.47
CA PHE A 19 10.72 -3.73 4.01
C PHE A 19 10.64 -3.18 5.45
N ASN A 20 9.45 -2.83 5.92
CA ASN A 20 9.24 -2.39 7.30
C ASN A 20 8.98 -3.57 8.24
N GLY A 21 10.03 -4.08 8.88
CA GLY A 21 9.94 -5.20 9.83
C GLY A 21 9.23 -4.90 11.16
N ARG A 22 8.76 -3.66 11.40
CA ARG A 22 8.00 -3.29 12.61
C ARG A 22 6.50 -3.49 12.47
N VAL A 23 5.98 -3.63 11.26
CA VAL A 23 4.56 -3.90 11.04
C VAL A 23 4.30 -5.37 11.34
N VAL A 24 3.60 -5.62 12.44
CA VAL A 24 3.24 -6.98 12.88
C VAL A 24 2.42 -7.65 11.78
N SER A 25 2.83 -8.86 11.39
CA SER A 25 2.21 -9.62 10.29
C SER A 25 2.16 -8.85 8.95
N GLY A 26 3.09 -7.90 8.74
CA GLY A 26 3.09 -7.02 7.58
C GLY A 26 3.61 -7.65 6.28
N LEU A 27 4.23 -8.83 6.33
CA LEU A 27 4.68 -9.56 5.14
C LEU A 27 3.71 -10.71 4.88
N ILE A 28 3.00 -10.66 3.76
CA ILE A 28 1.92 -11.59 3.42
C ILE A 28 2.20 -12.19 2.04
N LEU A 29 2.07 -13.50 1.90
CA LEU A 29 2.00 -14.17 0.59
C LEU A 29 0.57 -14.09 0.07
N HIS A 30 0.38 -13.56 -1.13
CA HIS A 30 -0.91 -13.50 -1.80
C HIS A 30 -1.43 -14.93 -2.10
N PRO A 31 -2.76 -15.18 -2.08
CA PRO A 31 -3.33 -16.50 -2.38
C PRO A 31 -3.00 -17.10 -3.76
N ASP A 32 -2.43 -16.31 -4.66
CA ASP A 32 -1.93 -16.79 -5.97
C ASP A 32 -0.54 -17.41 -5.89
N GLU A 33 0.09 -17.41 -4.70
CA GLU A 33 1.41 -17.96 -4.41
C GLU A 33 2.57 -17.31 -5.19
N THR A 34 2.33 -16.18 -5.85
CA THR A 34 3.34 -15.50 -6.68
C THR A 34 3.64 -14.08 -6.25
N HIS A 35 2.75 -13.42 -5.51
CA HIS A 35 2.97 -12.06 -5.02
C HIS A 35 3.24 -12.01 -3.51
N LEU A 36 4.32 -11.35 -3.11
CA LEU A 36 4.53 -10.90 -1.73
C LEU A 36 3.97 -9.49 -1.56
N ILE A 37 3.21 -9.29 -0.50
CA ILE A 37 2.61 -8.01 -0.12
C ILE A 37 3.26 -7.53 1.17
N TYR A 38 3.80 -6.32 1.16
CA TYR A 38 4.40 -5.73 2.36
C TYR A 38 4.41 -4.20 2.34
N PRO A 39 4.35 -3.54 3.51
CA PRO A 39 4.47 -2.10 3.58
C PRO A 39 5.93 -1.63 3.59
N LEU A 40 6.17 -0.51 2.94
CA LEU A 40 7.41 0.27 3.03
C LEU A 40 7.06 1.76 3.04
N GLY A 41 7.31 2.43 4.17
CA GLY A 41 6.89 3.82 4.35
C GLY A 41 5.36 3.97 4.22
N CYS A 42 4.91 4.81 3.29
CA CYS A 42 3.50 5.04 2.98
C CYS A 42 2.97 4.22 1.78
N MET A 43 3.71 3.18 1.35
CA MET A 43 3.34 2.37 0.20
C MET A 43 3.13 0.91 0.57
N VAL A 44 2.11 0.27 -0.03
CA VAL A 44 2.02 -1.19 -0.06
C VAL A 44 2.70 -1.65 -1.34
N ILE A 45 3.68 -2.54 -1.21
CA ILE A 45 4.42 -3.13 -2.32
C ILE A 45 3.81 -4.50 -2.62
N GLN A 46 3.53 -4.77 -3.88
CA GLN A 46 3.22 -6.10 -4.38
C GLN A 46 4.40 -6.56 -5.24
N ARG A 47 5.21 -7.47 -4.74
CA ARG A 47 6.37 -8.00 -5.45
C ARG A 47 6.06 -9.36 -6.02
N ASN A 48 6.14 -9.52 -7.33
CA ASN A 48 6.12 -10.83 -7.96
C ASN A 48 7.46 -11.53 -7.73
N ILE A 49 7.43 -12.71 -7.11
CA ILE A 49 8.66 -13.44 -6.74
C ILE A 49 9.27 -14.23 -7.89
N GLN A 50 8.51 -14.49 -8.96
CA GLN A 50 8.97 -15.27 -10.11
C GLN A 50 9.80 -14.42 -11.07
N ASN A 51 9.35 -13.19 -11.36
CA ASN A 51 9.99 -12.29 -12.32
C ASN A 51 10.61 -11.02 -11.67
N ASN A 52 10.49 -10.86 -10.35
CA ASN A 52 11.00 -9.72 -9.58
C ASN A 52 10.39 -8.35 -9.92
N THR A 53 9.23 -8.30 -10.57
CA THR A 53 8.52 -7.03 -10.78
C THR A 53 7.85 -6.53 -9.50
N GLN A 54 7.64 -5.22 -9.41
CA GLN A 54 6.97 -4.57 -8.28
C GLN A 54 5.82 -3.72 -8.77
N GLU A 55 4.72 -3.76 -8.03
CA GLU A 55 3.63 -2.81 -8.14
C GLU A 55 3.44 -2.08 -6.82
N PHE A 56 2.92 -0.86 -6.92
CA PHE A 56 2.95 0.11 -5.84
C PHE A 56 1.56 0.68 -5.58
N LEU A 57 1.06 0.52 -4.35
CA LEU A 57 -0.16 1.17 -3.89
C LEU A 57 0.22 2.38 -3.03
N THR A 58 0.02 3.60 -3.55
CA THR A 58 0.76 4.82 -3.14
C THR A 58 -0.10 5.92 -2.49
N GLU A 59 -1.36 5.65 -2.18
CA GLU A 59 -2.31 6.69 -1.76
C GLU A 59 -2.21 7.12 -0.30
N HIS A 60 -1.57 6.31 0.55
CA HIS A 60 -1.33 6.71 1.93
C HIS A 60 -0.32 7.86 1.99
N ARG A 61 -0.55 8.80 2.91
CA ARG A 61 0.33 9.98 3.11
C ARG A 61 1.25 9.85 4.31
N HIS A 62 1.04 8.81 5.11
CA HIS A 62 1.85 8.52 6.28
C HIS A 62 2.16 7.03 6.35
N ASN A 63 3.00 6.64 7.31
CA ASN A 63 3.47 5.27 7.44
C ASN A 63 2.30 4.30 7.58
N ILE A 64 2.34 3.23 6.78
CA ILE A 64 1.40 2.14 6.91
C ILE A 64 1.70 1.38 8.20
N SER A 65 0.67 1.21 9.01
CA SER A 65 0.74 0.59 10.33
C SER A 65 0.22 -0.85 10.33
N CYS A 66 -0.61 -1.22 9.35
CA CYS A 66 -1.14 -2.57 9.18
C CYS A 66 -1.58 -2.83 7.74
N VAL A 67 -1.57 -4.10 7.33
CA VAL A 67 -2.04 -4.57 6.03
C VAL A 67 -2.76 -5.91 6.20
N ALA A 68 -3.77 -6.17 5.38
CA ALA A 68 -4.49 -7.43 5.34
C ALA A 68 -4.93 -7.75 3.91
N ILE A 69 -5.11 -9.04 3.62
CA ILE A 69 -5.63 -9.52 2.34
C ILE A 69 -6.91 -10.34 2.56
N SER A 70 -7.87 -10.17 1.65
CA SER A 70 -9.07 -11.00 1.60
C SER A 70 -8.73 -12.44 1.17
N ARG A 71 -9.55 -13.41 1.59
CA ARG A 71 -9.31 -14.82 1.25
C ARG A 71 -9.25 -15.11 -0.25
N SER A 72 -9.99 -14.36 -1.05
CA SER A 72 -9.97 -14.48 -2.51
C SER A 72 -8.76 -13.81 -3.17
N GLY A 73 -7.98 -13.01 -2.42
CA GLY A 73 -6.91 -12.17 -2.95
C GLY A 73 -7.37 -10.93 -3.70
N ARG A 74 -8.68 -10.77 -3.93
CA ARG A 74 -9.23 -9.65 -4.71
C ARG A 74 -9.05 -8.31 -4.01
N TYR A 75 -9.20 -8.28 -2.70
CA TYR A 75 -9.09 -7.05 -1.91
C TYR A 75 -7.88 -7.08 -0.99
N ILE A 76 -7.21 -5.94 -0.92
CA ILE A 76 -6.17 -5.64 0.07
C ILE A 76 -6.67 -4.47 0.89
N ALA A 77 -6.45 -4.51 2.20
CA ALA A 77 -6.74 -3.41 3.11
C ALA A 77 -5.43 -2.93 3.72
N SER A 78 -5.25 -1.61 3.79
CA SER A 78 -4.12 -0.99 4.48
C SER A 78 -4.61 0.13 5.39
N GLY A 79 -3.96 0.27 6.54
CA GLY A 79 -4.21 1.34 7.50
C GLY A 79 -2.93 2.11 7.78
N GLN A 80 -3.05 3.41 8.09
CA GLN A 80 -1.90 4.25 8.41
C GLN A 80 -1.85 4.71 9.87
N GLU A 81 -0.68 5.23 10.23
CA GLU A 81 -0.40 6.01 11.42
C GLU A 81 -0.17 7.47 11.04
N THR A 82 -0.84 8.40 11.72
CA THR A 82 -0.72 9.85 11.60
C THR A 82 -0.64 10.48 13.01
N PHE A 83 -0.62 11.81 13.09
CA PHE A 83 -0.54 12.49 14.39
C PHE A 83 -1.85 12.35 15.18
N ILE A 84 -1.74 12.44 16.52
CA ILE A 84 -2.80 12.08 17.48
C ILE A 84 -4.17 12.73 17.23
N SER A 85 -4.18 13.92 16.65
CA SER A 85 -5.40 14.72 16.41
C SER A 85 -6.02 14.50 15.03
N PHE A 86 -5.35 13.80 14.12
CA PHE A 86 -5.82 13.57 12.76
C PHE A 86 -6.44 12.19 12.60
N LYS A 87 -7.34 12.09 11.61
CA LYS A 87 -7.91 10.81 11.22
C LYS A 87 -6.88 9.99 10.44
N ALA A 88 -6.80 8.72 10.75
CA ALA A 88 -5.99 7.75 10.05
C ALA A 88 -6.86 7.03 9.00
N ASP A 89 -6.37 7.01 7.77
CA ASP A 89 -7.06 6.40 6.65
C ASP A 89 -6.95 4.87 6.72
N VAL A 90 -8.06 4.20 6.38
CA VAL A 90 -8.05 2.82 5.90
C VAL A 90 -8.40 2.86 4.41
N ILE A 91 -7.58 2.22 3.58
CA ILE A 91 -7.80 2.11 2.13
C ILE A 91 -8.03 0.65 1.78
N ILE A 92 -9.11 0.39 1.04
CA ILE A 92 -9.40 -0.91 0.42
C ILE A 92 -9.06 -0.80 -1.06
N TRP A 93 -8.21 -1.69 -1.53
CA TRP A 93 -7.70 -1.74 -2.89
C TRP A 93 -8.35 -2.91 -3.63
N ASP A 94 -8.81 -2.69 -4.87
CA ASP A 94 -9.17 -3.76 -5.80
C ASP A 94 -7.91 -4.21 -6.54
N ASN A 95 -7.42 -5.41 -6.21
CA ASN A 95 -6.19 -5.96 -6.76
C ASN A 95 -6.32 -6.34 -8.25
N ILE A 96 -7.53 -6.51 -8.77
CA ILE A 96 -7.78 -6.85 -10.17
C ILE A 96 -7.79 -5.59 -11.01
N ASN A 97 -8.60 -4.60 -10.60
CA ASN A 97 -8.76 -3.35 -11.33
C ASN A 97 -7.62 -2.35 -11.06
N LYS A 98 -6.78 -2.61 -10.05
CA LYS A 98 -5.68 -1.73 -9.60
C LYS A 98 -6.16 -0.34 -9.20
N GLU A 99 -7.33 -0.29 -8.56
CA GLU A 99 -7.99 0.94 -8.13
C GLU A 99 -8.32 0.92 -6.63
N ILE A 100 -8.61 2.10 -6.09
CA ILE A 100 -9.13 2.23 -4.73
C ILE A 100 -10.61 1.86 -4.74
N HIS A 101 -10.94 0.74 -4.09
CA HIS A 101 -12.32 0.32 -3.90
C HIS A 101 -13.06 1.20 -2.88
N ALA A 102 -12.39 1.54 -1.78
CA ALA A 102 -12.97 2.40 -0.74
C ALA A 102 -11.89 3.09 0.11
N LYS A 103 -12.23 4.28 0.66
CA LYS A 103 -11.47 4.94 1.74
C LYS A 103 -12.37 5.14 2.95
N LEU A 104 -11.90 4.74 4.13
CA LEU A 104 -12.64 4.84 5.40
C LEU A 104 -11.86 5.74 6.38
N LEU A 105 -12.56 6.69 6.99
CA LEU A 105 -12.00 7.79 7.79
C LEU A 105 -12.64 7.85 9.19
N LEU A 106 -12.31 6.87 10.02
CA LEU A 106 -12.92 6.71 11.35
C LEU A 106 -11.90 6.77 12.49
N HIS A 107 -10.79 6.03 12.40
CA HIS A 107 -9.78 5.97 13.46
C HIS A 107 -9.02 7.30 13.58
N LYS A 108 -8.62 7.67 14.79
CA LYS A 108 -7.71 8.80 15.05
C LYS A 108 -6.33 8.26 15.40
N ALA A 109 -5.30 9.03 15.09
CA ALA A 109 -3.89 8.69 15.30
C ALA A 109 -3.43 7.48 14.48
N LYS A 110 -3.95 6.27 14.72
CA LYS A 110 -3.44 5.06 14.09
C LYS A 110 -4.53 4.00 13.89
N VAL A 111 -4.43 3.29 12.78
CA VAL A 111 -5.14 2.01 12.61
C VAL A 111 -4.24 0.91 13.17
N GLU A 112 -4.66 0.29 14.28
CA GLU A 112 -3.83 -0.72 14.96
C GLU A 112 -3.76 -2.04 14.21
N HIS A 113 -4.87 -2.51 13.67
CA HIS A 113 -4.95 -3.80 12.99
C HIS A 113 -6.15 -3.86 12.04
N LEU A 114 -6.04 -4.67 10.98
CA LEU A 114 -7.10 -4.96 10.03
C LEU A 114 -7.15 -6.45 9.75
N ALA A 115 -8.33 -6.99 9.47
CA ALA A 115 -8.52 -8.36 9.03
C ALA A 115 -9.78 -8.44 8.15
N PHE A 116 -9.77 -9.34 7.18
CA PHE A 116 -10.98 -9.74 6.47
C PHE A 116 -11.61 -10.94 7.18
N SER A 117 -12.94 -11.05 7.08
CA SER A 117 -13.63 -12.27 7.49
C SER A 117 -13.14 -13.49 6.68
N PRO A 118 -13.21 -14.71 7.24
CA PRO A 118 -12.84 -15.95 6.55
C PRO A 118 -13.67 -16.26 5.30
#